data_AF-A0A147KHJ3-F1
#
_entry.id   AF-A0A147KHJ3-F1
#
_cell.length_a   1.000
_cell.length_b   1.000
_cell.length_c   1.000
_cell.angle_alpha   90.00
_cell.angle_beta   90.00
_cell.angle_gamma   90.00
#
_symmetry.space_group_name_H-M   'P 1'
#
loop_
_entity.id
_entity.type
_entity.pdbx_description
1 polymer ?
#
loop_
_entity_poly.entity_id
_entity_poly.type
_entity_poly.pdbx_seq_one_letter_code
_entity_poly.pdbx_strand_id
1 'polypeptide(L)'
;MSTDRPEGRPLVAGPGTPDESSGPPESWEAPRERWLSTVVRPAFGPRSVLLEVVTRLLVPAILLFSVFLLVSGHNRPGGGFAGGLVASMAYVLRYVAGGRHELLAGLPMRPNGLLAIGTLLGCVTAGLPLLVGRPVFDSVKWEFTLPLFGEVKLLSALFFETGVYLIVVGLVLSVVAALGARMEAEEEEARIEERERASLLRRRRAAARAAASAPPPAAGEEPS
;
A
#
# COMPACT_ATOMS: atom_id res chain seq x y z
N MET A 1 -55.28 41.24 17.16
CA MET A 1 -54.75 42.61 17.02
C MET A 1 -53.85 42.86 18.23
N SER A 2 -52.58 43.20 17.99
CA SER A 2 -51.50 43.53 18.94
C SER A 2 -50.84 42.36 19.70
N THR A 3 -49.66 41.86 19.26
CA THR A 3 -48.27 42.18 19.74
C THR A 3 -47.88 41.45 21.03
N ASP A 4 -46.65 41.04 21.35
CA ASP A 4 -45.35 40.85 20.70
C ASP A 4 -44.45 40.14 21.76
N ARG A 5 -43.38 39.50 21.30
CA ARG A 5 -42.18 38.93 21.99
C ARG A 5 -42.19 37.62 22.80
N PRO A 6 -41.17 36.74 22.55
CA PRO A 6 -40.73 35.69 23.45
C PRO A 6 -39.55 36.11 24.35
N GLU A 7 -39.62 35.81 25.65
CA GLU A 7 -38.52 35.86 26.64
C GLU A 7 -38.35 34.45 27.21
N GLY A 8 -37.19 33.85 27.45
CA GLY A 8 -35.79 34.20 27.26
C GLY A 8 -34.95 32.91 27.38
N ARG A 9 -33.85 32.83 26.64
CA ARG A 9 -32.87 31.73 26.68
C ARG A 9 -32.13 31.73 28.03
N PRO A 10 -31.87 30.58 28.67
CA PRO A 10 -30.92 30.55 29.78
C PRO A 10 -29.50 30.85 29.27
N LEU A 11 -28.84 31.72 30.03
CA LEU A 11 -27.56 32.36 29.78
C LEU A 11 -26.41 31.34 29.73
N VAL A 12 -25.52 31.54 28.76
CA VAL A 12 -24.17 30.96 28.74
C VAL A 12 -23.43 31.44 29.98
N ALA A 13 -23.09 30.52 30.89
CA ALA A 13 -22.24 30.81 32.03
C ALA A 13 -20.84 31.18 31.53
N GLY A 14 -20.38 32.37 31.91
CA GLY A 14 -19.00 32.82 31.69
C GLY A 14 -17.99 32.02 32.51
N PRO A 15 -16.69 32.13 32.20
CA PRO A 15 -15.66 31.32 32.84
C PRO A 15 -15.51 31.73 34.31
N GLY A 16 -15.92 30.83 35.21
CA GLY A 16 -15.64 30.93 36.63
C GLY A 16 -14.14 30.78 36.91
N THR A 17 -13.69 31.51 37.93
CA THR A 17 -12.36 31.40 38.54
C THR A 17 -11.97 29.94 38.82
N PRO A 18 -10.75 29.49 38.50
CA PRO A 18 -10.36 28.11 38.71
C PRO A 18 -10.24 27.84 40.23
N ASP A 19 -11.08 26.95 40.73
CA ASP A 19 -10.93 26.34 42.06
C ASP A 19 -9.69 25.45 42.05
N GLU A 20 -8.65 25.82 42.80
CA GLU A 20 -7.36 25.11 42.89
C GLU A 20 -7.44 23.76 43.61
N SER A 21 -8.62 23.31 44.07
CA SER A 21 -8.78 22.06 44.81
C SER A 21 -9.33 20.87 44.01
N SER A 22 -9.67 21.06 42.74
CA SER A 22 -10.20 19.99 41.88
C SER A 22 -9.14 19.49 40.89
N GLY A 23 -8.33 18.52 41.34
CA GLY A 23 -7.62 17.63 40.42
C GLY A 23 -8.62 17.00 39.44
N PRO A 24 -8.20 16.69 38.19
CA PRO A 24 -9.11 16.08 37.22
C PRO A 24 -9.76 14.84 37.84
N PRO A 25 -11.09 14.66 37.71
CA PRO A 25 -11.79 13.53 38.32
C PRO A 25 -11.12 12.22 37.89
N GLU A 26 -10.98 11.28 38.82
CA GLU A 26 -10.28 10.00 38.66
C GLU A 26 -10.81 9.14 37.49
N SER A 27 -11.98 9.51 36.95
CA SER A 27 -12.63 8.92 35.78
C SER A 27 -12.32 9.62 34.44
N TRP A 28 -11.46 10.64 34.41
CA TRP A 28 -11.00 11.27 33.16
C TRP A 28 -10.00 10.36 32.44
N GLU A 29 -10.52 9.26 31.88
CA GLU A 29 -9.84 8.53 30.82
C GLU A 29 -9.97 9.36 29.55
N ALA A 30 -8.92 10.09 29.18
CA ALA A 30 -8.82 10.69 27.86
C ALA A 30 -9.17 9.61 26.82
N PRO A 31 -10.13 9.85 25.90
CA PRO A 31 -10.53 8.84 24.93
C PRO A 31 -9.30 8.29 24.21
N ARG A 32 -8.93 7.04 24.51
CA ARG A 32 -7.91 6.26 23.80
C ARG A 32 -8.41 5.78 22.42
N GLU A 33 -9.51 6.37 21.97
CA GLU A 33 -10.07 6.23 20.64
C GLU A 33 -9.12 6.95 19.68
N ARG A 34 -8.16 6.17 19.18
CA ARG A 34 -7.21 6.48 18.11
C ARG A 34 -7.96 6.70 16.79
N TRP A 35 -8.82 7.71 16.76
CA TRP A 35 -9.84 7.96 15.74
C TRP A 35 -9.30 8.52 14.43
N LEU A 36 -7.98 8.74 14.36
CA LEU A 36 -7.25 9.04 13.12
C LEU A 36 -6.15 8.00 12.91
N SER A 37 -6.53 6.73 12.81
CA SER A 37 -5.62 5.64 12.45
C SER A 37 -5.38 5.52 10.94
N THR A 38 -6.07 6.31 10.11
CA THR A 38 -5.89 6.38 8.65
C THR A 38 -4.67 7.19 8.21
N VAL A 39 -3.64 7.29 9.05
CA VAL A 39 -2.31 7.64 8.54
C VAL A 39 -1.85 6.45 7.71
N VAL A 40 -2.23 6.44 6.42
CA VAL A 40 -1.62 5.61 5.39
C VAL A 40 -0.13 5.88 5.50
N ARG A 41 0.61 4.97 6.14
CA ARG A 41 2.05 5.11 6.26
C ARG A 41 2.64 4.82 4.88
N PRO A 42 3.44 5.74 4.31
CA PRO A 42 4.23 5.39 3.15
C PRO A 42 5.13 4.20 3.51
N ALA A 43 5.43 3.34 2.53
CA ALA A 43 6.26 2.16 2.77
C ALA A 43 7.70 2.51 3.21
N PHE A 44 8.16 3.74 2.98
CA PHE A 44 9.49 4.21 3.35
C PHE A 44 9.48 5.69 3.80
N GLY A 45 9.94 5.97 5.02
CA GLY A 45 10.35 7.31 5.48
C GLY A 45 9.25 8.38 5.67
N PRO A 46 9.63 9.65 5.95
CA PRO A 46 8.71 10.79 6.03
C PRO A 46 8.02 11.05 4.66
N ARG A 47 6.73 11.39 4.69
CA ARG A 47 5.96 11.70 3.47
C ARG A 47 6.59 12.86 2.69
N SER A 48 7.13 12.57 1.51
CA SER A 48 7.59 13.59 0.56
C SER A 48 6.47 13.94 -0.41
N VAL A 49 5.83 15.09 -0.19
CA VAL A 49 4.78 15.62 -1.08
C VAL A 49 5.31 15.81 -2.49
N LEU A 50 6.58 16.23 -2.64
CA LEU A 50 7.23 16.38 -3.94
C LEU A 50 7.32 15.03 -4.68
N LEU A 51 7.73 13.96 -3.99
CA LEU A 51 7.82 12.62 -4.59
C LEU A 51 6.46 12.11 -5.06
N GLU A 52 5.41 12.34 -4.27
CA GLU A 52 4.04 11.95 -4.61
C GLU A 52 3.54 12.68 -5.86
N VAL A 53 3.72 14.01 -5.93
CA VAL A 53 3.32 14.83 -7.07
C VAL A 53 4.08 14.45 -8.33
N VAL A 54 5.41 14.32 -8.24
CA VAL A 54 6.26 13.94 -9.38
C VAL A 54 5.88 12.54 -9.89
N THR A 55 5.67 11.59 -8.99
CA THR A 55 5.26 10.22 -9.36
C THR A 55 3.90 10.22 -10.05
N ARG A 56 2.93 10.99 -9.55
CA ARG A 56 1.60 11.09 -10.14
C ARG A 56 1.64 11.65 -11.57
N LEU A 57 2.57 12.55 -11.86
CA LEU A 57 2.78 13.11 -13.19
C LEU A 57 3.54 12.16 -14.13
N LEU A 58 4.56 11.47 -13.61
CA LEU A 58 5.43 10.60 -14.42
C LEU A 58 4.78 9.26 -14.79
N VAL A 59 4.02 8.64 -13.87
CA VAL A 59 3.39 7.33 -14.10
C VAL A 59 2.63 7.24 -15.43
N PRO A 60 1.69 8.14 -15.77
CA PRO A 60 0.98 8.05 -17.04
C PRO A 60 1.91 8.19 -18.27
N ALA A 61 2.95 9.03 -18.19
CA ALA A 61 3.93 9.16 -19.26
C ALA A 61 4.76 7.89 -19.45
N ILE A 62 5.21 7.26 -18.36
CA ILE A 62 5.96 6.00 -18.38
C ILE A 62 5.09 4.86 -18.91
N LEU A 63 3.82 4.78 -18.49
CA LEU A 63 2.87 3.78 -18.99
C LEU A 63 2.59 3.97 -20.48
N LEU A 64 2.43 5.21 -20.95
CA LEU A 64 2.26 5.49 -22.37
C LEU A 64 3.50 5.06 -23.18
N PHE A 65 4.69 5.36 -22.68
CA PHE A 65 5.95 4.93 -23.31
C PHE A 65 6.10 3.40 -23.30
N SER A 66 5.71 2.76 -22.21
CA SER A 66 5.69 1.30 -22.09
C SER A 66 4.77 0.63 -23.14
N VAL A 67 3.57 1.17 -23.35
CA VAL A 67 2.65 0.71 -24.40
C VAL A 67 3.23 0.98 -25.79
N PHE A 68 3.88 2.12 -25.99
CA PHE A 68 4.61 2.40 -27.23
C PHE A 68 5.70 1.35 -27.52
N LEU A 69 6.46 0.92 -26.50
CA LEU A 69 7.47 -0.14 -26.65
C LEU A 69 6.84 -1.50 -26.98
N LEU A 70 5.70 -1.83 -26.37
CA LEU A 70 4.95 -3.06 -26.66
C LEU A 70 4.54 -3.13 -28.14
N VAL A 71 3.97 -2.03 -28.67
CA VAL A 71 3.49 -1.97 -30.06
C VAL A 71 4.65 -1.81 -31.06
N SER A 72 5.75 -1.16 -30.67
CA SER A 72 6.90 -0.93 -31.56
C SER A 72 7.79 -2.17 -31.76
N GLY A 73 7.62 -3.20 -30.93
CA GLY A 73 8.48 -4.40 -30.91
C GLY A 73 8.53 -5.20 -32.21
N HIS A 74 7.55 -5.04 -33.10
CA HIS A 74 7.48 -5.80 -34.36
C HIS A 74 8.53 -5.37 -35.39
N ASN A 75 8.96 -4.11 -35.37
CA ASN A 75 9.84 -3.54 -36.41
C ASN A 75 11.05 -2.79 -35.85
N ARG A 76 11.17 -2.65 -34.52
CA ARG A 76 12.20 -1.88 -33.82
C ARG A 76 12.54 -2.55 -32.49
N PRO A 77 13.72 -2.27 -31.89
CA PRO A 77 14.01 -2.72 -30.52
C PRO A 77 12.89 -2.29 -29.56
N GLY A 78 12.31 -3.26 -28.84
CA GLY A 78 11.10 -3.10 -28.04
C GLY A 78 10.48 -4.45 -27.67
N GLY A 79 9.15 -4.49 -27.57
CA GLY A 79 8.37 -5.71 -27.31
C GLY A 79 7.76 -5.78 -25.91
N GLY A 80 7.10 -6.90 -25.63
CA GLY A 80 6.36 -7.15 -24.41
C GLY A 80 7.23 -7.19 -23.17
N PHE A 81 8.45 -7.74 -23.27
CA PHE A 81 9.39 -7.76 -22.15
C PHE A 81 9.88 -6.35 -21.76
N ALA A 82 10.42 -5.60 -22.72
CA ALA A 82 10.92 -4.25 -22.47
C ALA A 82 9.80 -3.30 -22.03
N GLY A 83 8.65 -3.35 -22.72
CA GLY A 83 7.45 -2.61 -22.31
C GLY A 83 7.02 -3.00 -20.89
N GLY A 84 6.97 -4.30 -20.57
CA GLY A 84 6.59 -4.81 -19.26
C GLY A 84 7.50 -4.33 -18.14
N LEU A 85 8.82 -4.28 -18.37
CA LEU A 85 9.78 -3.73 -17.40
C LEU A 85 9.56 -2.23 -17.15
N VAL A 86 9.31 -1.46 -18.21
CA VAL A 86 9.06 -0.02 -18.09
C VAL A 86 7.73 0.25 -17.36
N ALA A 87 6.68 -0.53 -17.64
CA ALA A 87 5.44 -0.46 -16.87
C ALA A 87 5.66 -0.83 -15.41
N SER A 88 6.42 -1.90 -15.16
CA SER A 88 6.78 -2.32 -13.81
C SER A 88 7.52 -1.23 -13.05
N MET A 89 8.43 -0.50 -13.70
CA MET A 89 9.09 0.68 -13.11
C MET A 89 8.09 1.75 -12.68
N ALA A 90 7.06 2.04 -13.50
CA ALA A 90 6.02 3.00 -13.11
C ALA A 90 5.27 2.56 -11.85
N TYR A 91 4.91 1.27 -11.76
CA TYR A 91 4.23 0.73 -10.58
C TYR A 91 5.15 0.68 -9.35
N VAL A 92 6.43 0.33 -9.51
CA VAL A 92 7.43 0.38 -8.44
C VAL A 92 7.59 1.82 -7.92
N LEU A 93 7.67 2.81 -8.82
CA LEU A 93 7.74 4.21 -8.43
C LEU A 93 6.50 4.62 -7.62
N ARG A 94 5.30 4.20 -8.04
CA ARG A 94 4.05 4.41 -7.32
C ARG A 94 4.05 3.74 -5.94
N TYR A 95 4.61 2.54 -5.84
CA TYR A 95 4.77 1.83 -4.57
C TYR A 95 5.72 2.55 -3.61
N VAL A 96 6.86 3.05 -4.11
CA VAL A 96 7.83 3.78 -3.29
C VAL A 96 7.25 5.11 -2.80
N ALA A 97 6.51 5.82 -3.65
CA ALA A 97 5.93 7.12 -3.30
C ALA A 97 4.77 7.04 -2.30
N GLY A 98 3.91 6.02 -2.42
CA GLY A 98 2.64 5.95 -1.68
C GLY A 98 2.41 4.69 -0.84
N GLY A 99 3.36 3.75 -0.85
CA GLY A 99 3.24 2.46 -0.18
C GLY A 99 2.24 1.50 -0.83
N ARG A 100 1.93 0.40 -0.12
CA ARG A 100 1.08 -0.70 -0.63
C ARG A 100 -0.33 -0.26 -1.02
N HIS A 101 -0.92 0.67 -0.28
CA HIS A 101 -2.29 1.13 -0.51
C HIS A 101 -2.44 1.92 -1.82
N GLU A 102 -1.48 2.81 -2.12
CA GLU A 102 -1.46 3.58 -3.38
C GLU A 102 -1.15 2.72 -4.60
N LEU A 103 -0.33 1.68 -4.43
CA LEU A 103 -0.10 0.69 -5.48
C LEU A 103 -1.38 -0.08 -5.81
N LEU A 104 -2.05 -0.63 -4.80
CA LEU A 104 -3.26 -1.44 -4.99
C LEU A 104 -4.44 -0.62 -5.54
N ALA A 105 -4.56 0.64 -5.14
CA ALA A 105 -5.57 1.56 -5.68
C ALA A 105 -5.35 1.88 -7.17
N GLY A 106 -4.10 1.76 -7.66
CA GLY A 106 -3.74 2.03 -9.05
C GLY A 106 -3.64 0.79 -9.94
N LEU A 107 -3.78 -0.43 -9.40
CA LEU A 107 -3.63 -1.66 -10.16
C LEU A 107 -4.98 -2.16 -10.70
N PRO A 108 -5.07 -2.53 -11.99
CA PRO A 108 -6.31 -3.06 -12.57
C PRO A 108 -6.65 -4.46 -12.02
N MET A 109 -5.64 -5.26 -11.68
CA MET A 109 -5.78 -6.65 -11.23
C MET A 109 -4.66 -7.03 -10.25
N ARG A 110 -4.90 -8.09 -9.46
CA ARG A 110 -3.88 -8.67 -8.57
C ARG A 110 -2.71 -9.26 -9.39
N PRO A 111 -1.48 -9.27 -8.84
CA PRO A 111 -0.29 -9.81 -9.53
C PRO A 111 -0.49 -11.22 -10.08
N ASN A 112 -1.11 -12.11 -9.28
CA ASN A 112 -1.42 -13.48 -9.70
C ASN A 112 -2.39 -13.53 -10.90
N GLY A 113 -3.33 -12.59 -10.98
CA GLY A 113 -4.26 -12.49 -12.11
C GLY A 113 -3.54 -12.08 -13.40
N LEU A 114 -2.61 -11.13 -13.31
CA LEU A 114 -1.78 -10.72 -14.45
C LEU A 114 -0.91 -11.88 -14.96
N LEU A 115 -0.30 -12.64 -14.04
CA LEU A 115 0.47 -13.85 -14.38
C LEU A 115 -0.39 -14.90 -15.08
N ALA A 116 -1.57 -15.20 -14.53
CA ALA A 116 -2.48 -16.20 -15.09
C ALA A 116 -2.97 -15.80 -16.48
N ILE A 117 -3.43 -14.56 -16.66
CA ILE A 117 -3.92 -14.05 -17.94
C ILE A 117 -2.79 -13.97 -18.96
N GLY A 118 -1.62 -13.47 -18.56
CA GLY A 118 -0.47 -13.38 -19.45
C GLY A 118 0.02 -14.76 -19.92
N THR A 119 0.05 -15.73 -19.01
CA THR A 119 0.42 -17.12 -19.34
C THR A 119 -0.62 -17.75 -20.27
N LEU A 120 -1.92 -17.63 -19.94
CA LEU A 120 -3.00 -18.13 -20.78
C LEU A 120 -2.92 -17.52 -22.18
N LEU A 121 -2.78 -16.20 -22.27
CA LEU A 121 -2.69 -15.48 -23.54
C LEU A 121 -1.46 -15.93 -24.33
N GLY A 122 -0.29 -16.05 -23.69
CA GLY A 122 0.92 -16.54 -24.33
C GLY A 122 0.78 -17.97 -24.86
N CYS A 123 0.29 -18.90 -24.04
CA CYS A 123 0.08 -20.30 -24.43
C CYS A 123 -0.96 -20.46 -25.54
N VAL A 124 -2.09 -19.75 -25.45
CA VAL A 124 -3.12 -19.77 -26.49
C VAL A 124 -2.55 -19.22 -27.78
N THR A 125 -1.91 -18.05 -27.76
CA THR A 125 -1.40 -17.43 -28.99
C THR A 125 -0.30 -18.26 -29.65
N ALA A 126 0.59 -18.87 -28.86
CA ALA A 126 1.65 -19.75 -29.37
C ALA A 126 1.14 -21.11 -29.87
N GLY A 127 0.15 -21.68 -29.18
CA GLY A 127 -0.37 -23.02 -29.44
C GLY A 127 -1.55 -23.09 -30.42
N LEU A 128 -2.29 -22.00 -30.61
CA LEU A 128 -3.44 -21.96 -31.53
C LEU A 128 -3.11 -22.44 -32.95
N PRO A 129 -1.94 -22.13 -33.54
CA PRO A 129 -1.57 -22.64 -34.86
C PRO A 129 -1.49 -24.17 -34.94
N LEU A 130 -1.14 -24.86 -33.85
CA LEU A 130 -1.07 -26.33 -33.82
C LEU A 130 -2.44 -26.98 -34.09
N LEU A 131 -3.53 -26.34 -33.63
CA LEU A 131 -4.89 -26.86 -33.83
C LEU A 131 -5.31 -26.86 -35.31
N VAL A 132 -4.59 -26.09 -36.15
CA VAL A 132 -4.82 -25.98 -37.60
C VAL A 132 -3.69 -26.68 -38.38
N GLY A 133 -2.88 -27.52 -37.73
CA GLY A 133 -1.80 -28.28 -38.35
C GLY A 133 -0.57 -27.45 -38.73
N ARG A 134 -0.41 -26.26 -38.15
CA ARG A 134 0.74 -25.37 -38.40
C ARG A 134 1.77 -25.42 -37.26
N PRO A 135 3.03 -25.04 -37.52
CA PRO A 135 4.05 -24.98 -36.45
C PRO A 135 3.67 -24.03 -35.32
N VAL A 136 4.18 -24.30 -34.10
CA VAL A 136 4.06 -23.38 -32.95
C VAL A 136 4.62 -22.01 -33.32
N PHE A 137 4.00 -20.95 -32.81
CA PHE A 137 4.34 -19.54 -33.11
C PHE A 137 4.12 -19.12 -34.57
N ASP A 138 3.47 -19.94 -35.40
CA ASP A 138 3.12 -19.49 -36.74
C ASP A 138 2.19 -18.26 -36.66
N SER A 139 2.59 -17.21 -37.36
CA SER A 139 1.98 -15.89 -37.24
C SER A 139 1.02 -15.66 -38.38
N VAL A 140 -0.28 -15.64 -38.07
CA VAL A 140 -1.31 -15.23 -39.04
C VAL A 140 -1.32 -13.71 -39.10
N LYS A 141 -1.09 -13.16 -40.30
CA LYS A 141 -1.15 -11.72 -40.55
C LYS A 141 -2.61 -11.34 -40.79
N TRP A 142 -3.19 -10.54 -39.91
CA TRP A 142 -4.50 -9.95 -40.14
C TRP A 142 -4.27 -8.50 -40.57
N GLU A 143 -4.75 -8.17 -41.77
CA GLU A 143 -4.69 -6.82 -42.30
C GLU A 143 -5.97 -6.11 -41.91
N PHE A 144 -5.90 -5.23 -40.90
CA PHE A 144 -7.02 -4.36 -40.52
C PHE A 144 -6.77 -2.95 -41.06
N THR A 145 -7.75 -2.38 -41.75
CA THR A 145 -7.76 -0.96 -42.09
C THR A 145 -8.44 -0.18 -40.96
N LEU A 146 -7.64 0.47 -40.11
CA LEU A 146 -8.19 1.40 -39.12
C LEU A 146 -8.47 2.75 -39.78
N PRO A 147 -9.66 3.35 -39.61
CA PRO A 147 -10.07 4.57 -40.32
C PRO A 147 -9.22 5.81 -39.99
N LEU A 148 -8.40 5.80 -38.93
CA LEU A 148 -7.44 6.86 -38.59
C LEU A 148 -5.96 6.50 -38.83
N PHE A 149 -5.61 5.21 -38.95
CA PHE A 149 -4.21 4.75 -38.90
C PHE A 149 -3.74 4.01 -40.16
N GLY A 150 -4.61 3.84 -41.17
CA GLY A 150 -4.28 3.10 -42.39
C GLY A 150 -4.31 1.58 -42.20
N GLU A 151 -3.60 0.84 -43.05
CA GLU A 151 -3.42 -0.62 -42.91
C GLU A 151 -2.52 -0.95 -41.72
N VAL A 152 -3.12 -1.42 -40.64
CA VAL A 152 -2.39 -1.92 -39.47
C VAL A 152 -2.33 -3.44 -39.56
N LYS A 153 -1.12 -3.95 -39.78
CA LYS A 153 -0.82 -5.39 -39.75
C LYS A 153 -0.73 -5.85 -38.30
N LEU A 154 -1.87 -6.15 -37.70
CA LEU A 154 -1.92 -6.78 -36.38
C LEU A 154 -1.54 -8.25 -36.53
N LEU A 155 -0.27 -8.57 -36.26
CA LEU A 155 0.18 -9.95 -36.17
C LEU A 155 -0.30 -10.56 -34.86
N SER A 156 -0.66 -11.85 -34.88
CA SER A 156 -0.83 -12.65 -33.66
C SER A 156 0.36 -12.49 -32.68
N ALA A 157 1.56 -12.18 -33.20
CA ALA A 157 2.73 -11.80 -32.41
C ALA A 157 2.45 -10.71 -31.36
N LEU A 158 1.60 -9.70 -31.62
CA LEU A 158 1.30 -8.66 -30.63
C LEU A 158 0.54 -9.23 -29.41
N PHE A 159 -0.34 -10.22 -29.62
CA PHE A 159 -1.03 -10.89 -28.52
C PHE A 159 -0.05 -11.72 -27.68
N PHE A 160 0.91 -12.38 -28.31
CA PHE A 160 1.98 -13.08 -27.61
C PHE A 160 2.85 -12.12 -26.78
N GLU A 161 3.29 -11.01 -27.38
CA GLU A 161 4.03 -9.95 -26.68
C GLU A 161 3.21 -9.35 -25.53
N THR A 162 1.90 -9.19 -25.70
CA THR A 162 1.00 -8.75 -24.62
C THR A 162 0.95 -9.77 -23.48
N GLY A 163 0.96 -11.07 -23.80
CA GLY A 163 1.08 -12.13 -22.80
C GLY A 163 2.36 -12.00 -21.97
N VAL A 164 3.50 -11.85 -22.65
CA VAL A 164 4.82 -11.64 -22.00
C VAL A 164 4.82 -10.36 -21.15
N TYR A 165 4.26 -9.26 -21.66
CA TYR A 165 4.11 -8.00 -20.95
C TYR A 165 3.37 -8.17 -19.62
N LEU A 166 2.23 -8.86 -19.63
CA LEU A 166 1.43 -9.11 -18.44
C LEU A 166 2.17 -10.01 -17.43
N ILE A 167 2.91 -11.02 -17.91
CA ILE A 167 3.72 -11.88 -17.05
C ILE A 167 4.81 -11.06 -16.35
N VAL A 168 5.54 -10.20 -17.08
CA VAL A 168 6.62 -9.38 -16.52
C VAL A 168 6.07 -8.43 -15.45
N VAL A 169 4.98 -7.72 -15.75
CA VAL A 169 4.34 -6.82 -14.78
C VAL A 169 3.86 -7.61 -13.55
N GLY A 170 3.18 -8.75 -13.76
CA GLY A 170 2.71 -9.61 -12.67
C GLY A 170 3.84 -10.16 -11.79
N LEU A 171 4.98 -10.52 -12.39
CA LEU A 171 6.15 -11.02 -11.67
C LEU A 171 6.78 -9.93 -10.81
N VAL A 172 7.04 -8.75 -11.37
CA VAL A 172 7.66 -7.65 -10.60
C VAL A 172 6.76 -7.20 -9.46
N LEU A 173 5.45 -7.06 -9.70
CA LEU A 173 4.51 -6.71 -8.65
C LEU A 173 4.44 -7.78 -7.55
N SER A 174 4.53 -9.07 -7.90
CA SER A 174 4.60 -10.16 -6.92
C SER A 174 5.85 -10.06 -6.05
N VAL A 175 7.00 -9.75 -6.64
CA VAL A 175 8.25 -9.56 -5.90
C VAL A 175 8.15 -8.37 -4.95
N VAL A 176 7.67 -7.22 -5.43
CA VAL A 176 7.47 -6.02 -4.59
C VAL A 176 6.50 -6.30 -3.45
N ALA A 177 5.40 -6.99 -3.72
CA ALA A 177 4.42 -7.36 -2.69
C ALA A 177 5.01 -8.32 -1.65
N ALA A 178 5.81 -9.30 -2.08
CA ALA A 178 6.48 -10.24 -1.18
C ALA A 178 7.51 -9.53 -0.28
N LEU A 179 8.29 -8.60 -0.84
CA LEU A 179 9.24 -7.78 -0.07
C LEU A 179 8.51 -6.87 0.91
N GLY A 180 7.44 -6.20 0.48
CA GLY A 180 6.61 -5.37 1.35
C GLY A 180 6.02 -6.15 2.52
N ALA A 181 5.50 -7.35 2.27
CA ALA A 181 4.96 -8.22 3.31
C ALA A 181 6.04 -8.66 4.33
N ARG A 182 7.28 -8.92 3.87
CA ARG A 182 8.39 -9.26 4.76
C ARG A 182 8.80 -8.10 5.66
N MET A 183 8.94 -6.89 5.10
CA MET A 183 9.28 -5.70 5.88
C MET A 183 8.21 -5.39 6.94
N GLU A 184 6.92 -5.52 6.58
CA GLU A 184 5.81 -5.33 7.53
C GLU A 184 5.84 -6.35 8.69
N ALA A 185 6.22 -7.60 8.42
CA ALA A 185 6.35 -8.64 9.44
C ALA A 185 7.50 -8.35 10.42
N GLU A 186 8.69 -8.00 9.90
CA GLU A 186 9.86 -7.66 10.72
C GLU A 186 9.60 -6.46 11.64
N GLU A 187 8.90 -5.42 11.13
CA GLU A 187 8.52 -4.27 11.95
C GLU A 187 7.55 -4.63 13.08
N GLU A 188 6.59 -5.52 12.82
CA GLU A 188 5.59 -5.90 13.82
C GLU A 188 6.21 -6.76 14.91
N GLU A 189 7.13 -7.67 14.56
CA GLU A 189 7.91 -8.45 15.52
C GLU A 189 8.75 -7.53 16.43
N ALA A 190 9.46 -6.55 15.85
CA ALA A 190 10.22 -5.57 16.62
C ALA A 190 9.33 -4.74 17.56
N ARG A 191 8.12 -4.35 17.10
CA ARG A 191 7.15 -3.62 17.92
C ARG A 191 6.60 -4.46 19.07
N ILE A 192 6.34 -5.75 18.84
CA ILE A 192 5.89 -6.67 19.89
C ILE A 192 6.99 -6.85 20.94
N GLU A 193 8.23 -7.06 20.51
CA GLU A 193 9.36 -7.20 21.41
C GLU A 193 9.58 -5.93 22.26
N GLU A 194 9.51 -4.75 21.64
CA GLU A 194 9.63 -3.48 22.37
C GLU A 194 8.52 -3.31 23.43
N ARG A 195 7.27 -3.66 23.09
CA ARG A 195 6.14 -3.63 24.02
C ARG A 195 6.33 -4.61 25.17
N GLU A 196 6.80 -5.81 24.88
CA GLU A 196 7.08 -6.83 25.90
C GLU A 196 8.18 -6.34 26.84
N ARG A 197 9.32 -5.88 26.32
CA ARG A 197 10.41 -5.28 27.09
C ARG A 197 9.93 -4.12 27.97
N ALA A 198 9.12 -3.21 27.41
CA ALA A 198 8.54 -2.10 28.17
C ALA A 198 7.62 -2.57 29.30
N SER A 199 6.82 -3.63 29.07
CA SER A 199 5.95 -4.22 30.09
C SER A 199 6.75 -4.87 31.24
N LEU A 200 7.85 -5.57 30.91
CA LEU A 200 8.73 -6.20 31.88
C LEU A 200 9.43 -5.14 32.75
N LEU A 201 9.93 -4.06 32.14
CA LEU A 201 10.54 -2.95 32.86
C LEU A 201 9.54 -2.27 33.80
N ARG A 202 8.28 -2.07 33.37
CA ARG A 202 7.22 -1.53 34.22
C ARG A 202 6.92 -2.45 35.42
N ARG A 203 6.80 -3.76 35.19
CA ARG A 203 6.59 -4.75 36.27
C ARG A 203 7.74 -4.76 37.26
N ARG A 204 8.99 -4.76 36.79
CA ARG A 204 10.18 -4.70 37.67
C ARG A 204 10.24 -3.43 38.50
N ARG A 205 9.93 -2.27 37.90
CA ARG A 205 9.86 -0.99 38.61
C ARG A 205 8.76 -0.97 39.68
N ALA A 206 7.59 -1.52 39.38
CA ALA A 206 6.50 -1.63 40.35
C ALA A 206 6.88 -2.54 41.54
N ALA A 207 7.47 -3.70 41.27
CA ALA A 207 7.96 -4.61 42.31
C ALA A 207 9.06 -3.97 43.17
N ALA A 208 10.01 -3.27 42.56
CA ALA A 208 11.06 -2.56 43.29
C ALA A 208 10.52 -1.44 44.19
N ARG A 209 9.50 -0.68 43.73
CA ARG A 209 8.81 0.31 44.57
C ARG A 209 8.09 -0.34 45.74
N ALA A 210 7.37 -1.45 45.51
CA ALA A 210 6.66 -2.17 46.55
C ALA A 210 7.62 -2.70 47.64
N ALA A 211 8.78 -3.24 47.23
CA ALA A 211 9.82 -3.68 48.15
C ALA A 211 10.43 -2.53 48.96
N ALA A 212 10.61 -1.35 48.35
CA ALA A 212 11.13 -0.17 49.05
C ALA A 212 10.13 0.45 50.04
N SER A 213 8.82 0.24 49.84
CA SER A 213 7.78 0.68 50.76
C SER A 213 7.47 -0.31 51.89
N ALA A 214 8.12 -1.48 51.92
CA ALA A 214 7.91 -2.46 52.98
C ALA A 214 8.60 -2.00 54.28
N PRO A 215 7.91 -2.06 55.44
CA PRO A 215 8.53 -1.70 56.72
C PRO A 215 9.69 -2.65 57.04
N PRO A 216 10.77 -2.17 57.69
CA PRO A 216 11.89 -3.03 58.08
C PRO A 216 11.39 -4.17 58.97
N PRO A 217 11.97 -5.38 58.85
CA PRO A 217 11.61 -6.48 59.74
C PRO A 217 11.87 -6.03 61.18
N ALA A 218 10.84 -6.17 62.03
CA ALA A 218 10.94 -5.80 63.44
C ALA A 218 12.12 -6.56 64.08
N ALA A 219 13.09 -5.82 64.60
CA ALA A 219 14.17 -6.37 65.39
C ALA A 219 13.65 -6.72 66.80
N GLY A 220 13.91 -7.95 67.25
CA GLY A 220 13.55 -8.48 68.58
C GLY A 220 12.30 -9.37 68.49
N GLU A 221 12.29 -10.60 68.98
CA GLU A 221 12.71 -11.00 70.33
C GLU A 221 13.57 -12.28 70.32
N GLU A 222 14.72 -12.24 71.01
CA GLU A 222 15.44 -13.45 71.41
C GLU A 222 14.64 -14.17 72.50
N PRO A 223 14.36 -15.48 72.37
CA PRO A 223 13.71 -16.24 73.42
C PRO A 223 14.73 -16.55 74.53
N SER A 224 14.41 -16.09 75.73
CA SER A 224 15.11 -16.42 76.99
C SER A 224 14.89 -17.87 77.41
#